data_AF-A0A443IFZ9-F1
#
_entry.id   AF-A0A443IFZ9-F1
#
_cell.length_a   1.000
_cell.length_b   1.000
_cell.length_c   1.000
_cell.angle_alpha   90.00
_cell.angle_beta   90.00
_cell.angle_gamma   90.00
#
_symmetry.space_group_name_H-M   'P 1'
#
loop_
_entity.id
_entity.type
_entity.pdbx_description
1 polymer ?
#
loop_
_entity_poly.entity_id
_entity_poly.type
_entity_poly.pdbx_seq_one_letter_code
_entity_poly.pdbx_strand_id
1 'polypeptide(L)'
;MTTGNKVAPTSTAWQARVVLYQPSQRPQELKGQWMETSFGRCRVTGRLGQRHADIVETILYVAEQRREISDGGIELLVDPAKVRRTLSDAQYSYGRIQKLLIDLRVATVEIITPELERSGDCIIGGLIDHVVPSPMTRPDPLTGGKRRLWRVRLGGALAMLLKRDLHFYYPPGPIARLQHGISQAVARHVLTHKHNPSGGWYMDKLIMAVCGEGTSNMTLRNYRRRLKEDAGQLLEIGIEIKSAKIKRVTTAR
;
A
#
# COMPACT_ATOMS: atom_id res chain seq x y z
N MET A 1 -5.02 -21.67 -14.67
CA MET A 1 -5.63 -20.34 -14.52
C MET A 1 -4.63 -19.42 -13.85
N THR A 2 -4.43 -18.23 -14.40
CA THR A 2 -3.51 -17.21 -13.88
C THR A 2 -4.17 -16.53 -12.67
N THR A 3 -3.60 -16.66 -11.48
CA THR A 3 -4.13 -16.06 -10.23
C THR A 3 -3.07 -15.24 -9.52
N GLY A 4 -3.50 -14.33 -8.65
CA GLY A 4 -2.63 -13.56 -7.76
C GLY A 4 -1.97 -12.36 -8.45
N ASN A 5 -0.69 -12.11 -8.19
CA ASN A 5 0.06 -10.99 -8.79
C ASN A 5 0.17 -11.04 -10.34
N LYS A 6 -0.27 -12.12 -10.98
CA LYS A 6 -0.41 -12.18 -12.44
C LYS A 6 -1.74 -11.60 -12.95
N VAL A 7 -2.68 -11.27 -12.06
CA VAL A 7 -4.03 -10.74 -12.37
C VAL A 7 -4.08 -9.22 -12.19
N ALA A 8 -3.40 -8.71 -11.17
CA ALA A 8 -3.24 -7.29 -10.90
C ALA A 8 -1.86 -7.04 -10.28
N PRO A 9 -1.24 -5.87 -10.50
CA PRO A 9 -0.03 -5.50 -9.79
C PRO A 9 -0.33 -5.32 -8.30
N THR A 10 0.62 -5.68 -7.44
CA THR A 10 0.47 -5.55 -5.99
C THR A 10 0.35 -4.09 -5.58
N SER A 11 1.13 -3.20 -6.22
CA SER A 11 1.22 -1.79 -5.88
C SER A 11 1.69 -0.98 -7.10
N THR A 12 1.76 0.34 -6.94
CA THR A 12 2.28 1.27 -7.96
C THR A 12 3.27 2.26 -7.35
N ALA A 13 4.08 2.96 -8.16
CA ALA A 13 5.10 3.88 -7.64
C ALA A 13 4.49 5.01 -6.81
N TRP A 14 3.47 5.69 -7.31
CA TRP A 14 2.80 6.82 -6.66
C TRP A 14 2.17 6.38 -5.33
N GLN A 15 1.55 5.19 -5.23
CA GLN A 15 1.04 4.68 -3.94
C GLN A 15 2.11 4.68 -2.84
N ALA A 16 3.37 4.38 -3.20
CA ALA A 16 4.49 4.33 -2.26
C ALA A 16 5.24 5.66 -2.11
N ARG A 17 5.14 6.58 -3.07
CA ARG A 17 6.04 7.73 -3.20
C ARG A 17 5.42 9.09 -3.01
N VAL A 18 4.09 9.26 -3.17
CA VAL A 18 3.41 10.54 -2.93
C VAL A 18 2.82 10.68 -1.52
N VAL A 19 3.20 9.78 -0.59
CA VAL A 19 2.72 9.80 0.82
C VAL A 19 1.19 9.64 0.94
N LEU A 20 0.62 8.77 0.10
CA LEU A 20 -0.81 8.41 0.14
C LEU A 20 -1.25 7.82 1.50
N TYR A 21 -0.34 7.09 2.13
CA TYR A 21 -0.57 6.44 3.43
C TYR A 21 0.38 7.03 4.47
N GLN A 22 -0.16 7.48 5.61
CA GLN A 22 0.67 7.96 6.71
C GLN A 22 1.67 6.87 7.15
N PRO A 23 2.89 7.21 7.59
CA PRO A 23 3.92 6.28 8.09
C PRO A 23 3.58 5.75 9.50
N SER A 24 2.34 5.30 9.67
CA SER A 24 1.75 4.85 10.92
C SER A 24 0.77 3.71 10.65
N GLN A 25 0.78 2.70 11.52
CA GLN A 25 -0.28 1.71 11.62
C GLN A 25 -1.51 2.22 12.40
N ARG A 26 -1.28 3.35 13.10
CA ARG A 26 -2.11 4.21 13.94
C ARG A 26 -2.61 5.51 13.28
N PRO A 27 -3.05 5.56 12.01
CA PRO A 27 -3.22 6.84 11.31
C PRO A 27 -4.27 7.75 11.97
N GLN A 28 -4.07 9.06 11.85
CA GLN A 28 -5.05 10.07 12.25
C GLN A 28 -5.97 10.43 11.06
N GLU A 29 -7.09 11.08 11.35
CA GLU A 29 -7.96 11.65 10.33
C GLU A 29 -7.27 12.87 9.71
N LEU A 30 -7.11 12.87 8.39
CA LEU A 30 -6.63 14.02 7.63
C LEU A 30 -7.79 14.79 7.01
N LYS A 31 -7.63 16.11 6.88
CA LYS A 31 -8.66 17.04 6.39
C LYS A 31 -8.30 17.63 5.02
N GLY A 32 -7.51 16.91 4.22
CA GLY A 32 -7.11 17.36 2.89
C GLY A 32 -5.91 18.32 2.86
N GLN A 33 -5.00 18.25 3.84
CA GLN A 33 -3.72 18.95 3.75
C GLN A 33 -2.86 18.36 2.62
N TRP A 34 -2.22 19.24 1.84
CA TRP A 34 -1.27 18.81 0.81
C TRP A 34 0.04 18.34 1.44
N MET A 35 0.49 17.17 0.99
CA MET A 35 1.79 16.58 1.30
C MET A 35 2.61 16.60 0.02
N GLU A 36 3.79 17.23 0.06
CA GLU A 36 4.66 17.37 -1.10
C GLU A 36 5.86 16.44 -1.03
N THR A 37 6.26 15.93 -2.19
CA THR A 37 7.46 15.11 -2.39
C THR A 37 8.09 15.43 -3.74
N SER A 38 9.29 14.92 -3.98
CA SER A 38 9.92 14.97 -5.30
C SER A 38 9.16 14.22 -6.40
N PHE A 39 8.13 13.44 -6.07
CA PHE A 39 7.32 12.66 -7.02
C PHE A 39 5.95 13.29 -7.31
N GLY A 40 5.65 14.44 -6.69
CA GLY A 40 4.36 15.10 -6.75
C GLY A 40 3.77 15.31 -5.36
N ARG A 41 2.51 15.75 -5.35
CA ARG A 41 1.76 16.06 -4.14
C ARG A 41 0.50 15.22 -4.03
N CYS A 42 0.16 14.87 -2.79
CA CYS A 42 -1.07 14.16 -2.46
C CYS A 42 -1.77 14.86 -1.31
N ARG A 43 -3.10 14.90 -1.33
CA ARG A 43 -3.90 15.17 -0.14
C ARG A 43 -4.91 14.07 0.09
N VAL A 44 -5.17 13.80 1.35
CA VAL A 44 -6.13 12.77 1.79
C VAL A 44 -7.12 13.43 2.72
N THR A 45 -8.40 13.20 2.46
CA THR A 45 -9.50 13.44 3.40
C THR A 45 -9.97 12.08 3.87
N GLY A 46 -9.72 11.75 5.13
CA GLY A 46 -9.91 10.39 5.66
C GLY A 46 -8.75 9.89 6.50
N ARG A 47 -8.87 8.65 6.97
CA ARG A 47 -7.85 7.95 7.76
C ARG A 47 -7.16 6.86 6.96
N LEU A 48 -6.01 7.18 6.37
CA LEU A 48 -5.18 6.22 5.63
C LEU A 48 -3.78 6.09 6.23
N GLY A 49 -3.42 4.87 6.61
CA GLY A 49 -2.09 4.50 7.12
C GLY A 49 -1.59 3.19 6.54
N GLN A 50 -0.50 2.67 7.08
CA GLN A 50 0.18 1.52 6.46
C GLN A 50 -0.63 0.23 6.50
N ARG A 51 -1.53 0.05 7.49
CA ARG A 51 -2.45 -1.11 7.51
C ARG A 51 -3.48 -1.05 6.39
N HIS A 52 -3.84 0.15 5.93
CA HIS A 52 -4.69 0.36 4.77
C HIS A 52 -3.93 0.03 3.47
N ALA A 53 -2.65 0.38 3.39
CA ALA A 53 -1.79 -0.07 2.29
C ALA A 53 -1.67 -1.60 2.28
N ASP A 54 -1.41 -2.22 3.44
CA ASP A 54 -1.25 -3.68 3.56
C ASP A 54 -2.49 -4.44 3.02
N ILE A 55 -3.70 -3.98 3.35
CA ILE A 55 -4.94 -4.63 2.87
C ILE A 55 -5.18 -4.36 1.37
N VAL A 56 -4.93 -3.15 0.86
CA VAL A 56 -5.06 -2.83 -0.58
C VAL A 56 -4.12 -3.71 -1.40
N GLU A 57 -2.84 -3.74 -1.02
CA GLU A 57 -1.83 -4.55 -1.70
C GLU A 57 -2.15 -6.05 -1.60
N THR A 58 -2.68 -6.51 -0.46
CA THR A 58 -3.11 -7.89 -0.30
C THR A 58 -4.31 -8.23 -1.20
N ILE A 59 -5.31 -7.36 -1.30
CA ILE A 59 -6.47 -7.54 -2.18
C ILE A 59 -6.03 -7.66 -3.63
N LEU A 60 -5.14 -6.77 -4.07
CA LEU A 60 -4.56 -6.81 -5.41
C LEU A 60 -3.75 -8.08 -5.65
N TYR A 61 -2.87 -8.43 -4.69
CA TYR A 61 -1.99 -9.58 -4.78
C TYR A 61 -2.71 -10.92 -4.81
N VAL A 62 -3.85 -11.08 -4.12
CA VAL A 62 -4.58 -12.36 -4.05
C VAL A 62 -5.78 -12.43 -5.01
N ALA A 63 -5.98 -11.42 -5.85
CA ALA A 63 -7.06 -11.38 -6.83
C ALA A 63 -7.03 -12.63 -7.74
N GLU A 64 -8.17 -13.29 -7.87
CA GLU A 64 -8.32 -14.48 -8.72
C GLU A 64 -8.70 -14.09 -10.14
N GLN A 65 -9.44 -12.98 -10.30
CA GLN A 65 -9.85 -12.44 -11.60
C GLN A 65 -9.90 -10.91 -11.52
N ARG A 66 -9.61 -10.26 -12.65
CA ARG A 66 -9.73 -8.82 -12.88
C ARG A 66 -10.61 -8.62 -14.10
N ARG A 67 -11.56 -7.70 -14.02
CA ARG A 67 -12.34 -7.23 -15.17
C ARG A 67 -12.40 -5.72 -15.21
N GLU A 68 -12.34 -5.17 -16.41
CA GLU A 68 -12.67 -3.77 -16.67
C GLU A 68 -14.19 -3.67 -16.88
N ILE A 69 -14.78 -2.60 -16.36
CA ILE A 69 -16.21 -2.31 -16.47
C ILE A 69 -16.39 -1.20 -17.50
N SER A 70 -17.54 -1.15 -18.17
CA SER A 70 -17.85 -0.19 -19.25
C SER A 70 -17.73 1.27 -18.83
N ASP A 71 -17.89 1.58 -17.54
CA ASP A 71 -17.69 2.92 -16.97
C ASP A 71 -16.22 3.25 -16.66
N GLY A 72 -15.29 2.41 -17.13
CA GLY A 72 -13.86 2.55 -16.88
C GLY A 72 -13.42 2.03 -15.49
N GLY A 73 -14.33 1.50 -14.68
CA GLY A 73 -14.03 0.90 -13.39
C GLY A 73 -13.25 -0.42 -13.49
N ILE A 74 -12.69 -0.86 -12.36
CA ILE A 74 -12.00 -2.15 -12.24
C ILE A 74 -12.66 -2.93 -11.11
N GLU A 75 -13.01 -4.19 -11.38
CA GLU A 75 -13.50 -5.12 -10.37
C GLU A 75 -12.59 -6.34 -10.25
N LEU A 76 -12.41 -6.79 -9.01
CA LEU A 76 -11.61 -7.95 -8.66
C LEU A 76 -12.49 -9.01 -7.99
N LEU A 77 -12.26 -10.27 -8.35
CA LEU A 77 -12.75 -11.41 -7.59
C LEU A 77 -11.69 -11.84 -6.59
N VAL A 78 -12.01 -11.82 -5.30
CA VAL A 78 -11.03 -11.95 -4.21
C VAL A 78 -11.50 -12.95 -3.17
N ASP A 79 -10.60 -13.82 -2.72
CA ASP A 79 -10.90 -14.75 -1.63
C ASP A 79 -10.61 -14.12 -0.25
N PRO A 80 -11.64 -13.86 0.59
CA PRO A 80 -11.41 -13.26 1.91
C PRO A 80 -10.52 -14.12 2.83
N ALA A 81 -10.51 -15.44 2.67
CA ALA A 81 -9.64 -16.31 3.45
C ALA A 81 -8.17 -16.12 3.05
N LYS A 82 -7.90 -15.94 1.75
CA LYS A 82 -6.54 -15.61 1.26
C LYS A 82 -6.11 -14.23 1.72
N VAL A 83 -7.00 -13.23 1.69
CA VAL A 83 -6.70 -11.89 2.22
C VAL A 83 -6.27 -11.98 3.68
N ARG A 84 -7.07 -12.64 4.53
CA ARG A 84 -6.78 -12.78 5.96
C ARG A 84 -5.46 -13.51 6.21
N ARG A 85 -5.19 -14.59 5.47
CA ARG A 85 -3.96 -15.38 5.57
C ARG A 85 -2.73 -14.57 5.14
N THR A 86 -2.78 -13.93 3.97
CA THR A 86 -1.64 -13.16 3.45
C THR A 86 -1.33 -11.92 4.29
N LEU A 87 -2.36 -11.22 4.79
CA LEU A 87 -2.19 -9.98 5.57
C LEU A 87 -1.50 -10.19 6.92
N SER A 88 -1.70 -11.36 7.55
CA SER A 88 -1.42 -11.51 8.98
C SER A 88 -1.19 -12.93 9.47
N ASP A 89 -0.97 -13.86 8.54
CA ASP A 89 -0.94 -15.29 8.86
C ASP A 89 -2.17 -15.74 9.68
N ALA A 90 -3.35 -15.29 9.21
CA ALA A 90 -4.66 -15.51 9.81
C ALA A 90 -4.95 -14.83 11.17
N GLN A 91 -4.05 -14.01 11.71
CA GLN A 91 -4.21 -13.35 13.02
C GLN A 91 -5.17 -12.15 13.01
N TYR A 92 -5.44 -11.52 11.86
CA TYR A 92 -6.43 -10.45 11.79
C TYR A 92 -7.84 -10.99 11.99
N SER A 93 -8.59 -10.33 12.88
CA SER A 93 -10.02 -10.55 13.00
C SER A 93 -10.76 -9.98 11.79
N TYR A 94 -11.87 -10.62 11.43
CA TYR A 94 -12.74 -10.13 10.35
C TYR A 94 -13.23 -8.70 10.61
N GLY A 95 -13.62 -8.38 11.85
CA GLY A 95 -14.07 -7.03 12.22
C GLY A 95 -12.98 -5.95 12.05
N ARG A 96 -11.70 -6.30 12.22
CA ARG A 96 -10.60 -5.36 11.96
C ARG A 96 -10.39 -5.13 10.46
N ILE A 97 -10.52 -6.16 9.64
CA ILE A 97 -10.50 -6.05 8.18
C ILE A 97 -11.65 -5.16 7.70
N GLN A 98 -12.86 -5.36 8.24
CA GLN A 98 -14.03 -4.52 7.91
C GLN A 98 -13.80 -3.04 8.24
N LYS A 99 -13.22 -2.72 9.40
CA LYS A 99 -12.90 -1.33 9.76
C LYS A 99 -11.94 -0.67 8.75
N LEU A 100 -10.90 -1.40 8.31
CA LEU A 100 -9.97 -0.89 7.29
C LEU A 100 -10.67 -0.67 5.93
N LEU A 101 -11.58 -1.58 5.54
CA LEU A 101 -12.36 -1.42 4.31
C LEU A 101 -13.33 -0.23 4.37
N ILE A 102 -13.93 0.03 5.53
CA ILE A 102 -14.78 1.20 5.74
C ILE A 102 -13.96 2.47 5.57
N ASP A 103 -12.78 2.56 6.20
CA ASP A 103 -11.88 3.70 6.06
C ASP A 103 -11.46 3.91 4.59
N LEU A 104 -11.09 2.84 3.89
CA LEU A 104 -10.71 2.88 2.47
C LEU A 104 -11.85 3.34 1.55
N ARG A 105 -13.09 3.05 1.94
CA ARG A 105 -14.29 3.43 1.20
C ARG A 105 -14.62 4.91 1.35
N VAL A 106 -14.45 5.45 2.56
CA VAL A 106 -14.83 6.85 2.84
C VAL A 106 -13.71 7.84 2.53
N ALA A 107 -12.47 7.39 2.43
CA ALA A 107 -11.34 8.26 2.14
C ALA A 107 -11.36 8.76 0.69
N THR A 108 -11.20 10.07 0.52
CA THR A 108 -10.98 10.73 -0.77
C THR A 108 -9.52 11.12 -0.86
N VAL A 109 -8.90 10.83 -2.01
CA VAL A 109 -7.51 11.15 -2.29
C VAL A 109 -7.42 11.99 -3.54
N GLU A 110 -6.50 12.94 -3.52
CA GLU A 110 -6.14 13.75 -4.68
C GLU A 110 -4.65 13.66 -4.91
N ILE A 111 -4.25 13.43 -6.16
CA ILE A 111 -2.85 13.23 -6.54
C ILE A 111 -2.55 14.08 -7.77
N ILE A 112 -1.49 14.88 -7.67
CA ILE A 112 -0.94 15.67 -8.76
C ILE A 112 0.55 15.34 -8.84
N THR A 113 0.98 14.73 -9.95
CA THR A 113 2.38 14.44 -10.24
C THR A 113 2.92 15.42 -11.28
N PRO A 114 4.24 15.55 -11.48
CA PRO A 114 4.78 16.43 -12.52
C PRO A 114 4.29 16.11 -13.93
N GLU A 115 3.89 14.87 -14.19
CA GLU A 115 3.25 14.48 -15.45
C GLU A 115 1.83 15.03 -15.56
N LEU A 116 1.00 14.79 -14.52
CA LEU A 116 -0.39 15.25 -14.49
C LEU A 116 -0.47 16.79 -14.49
N GLU A 117 0.44 17.46 -13.79
CA GLU A 117 0.50 18.92 -13.76
C GLU A 117 0.77 19.50 -15.17
N ARG A 118 1.64 18.88 -15.96
CA ARG A 118 1.91 19.30 -17.34
C ARG A 118 0.71 19.12 -18.28
N SER A 119 -0.13 18.12 -18.04
CA SER A 119 -1.35 17.90 -18.82
C SER A 119 -2.57 18.67 -18.27
N GLY A 120 -2.44 19.35 -17.13
CA GLY A 120 -3.57 19.98 -16.44
C GLY A 120 -4.51 18.98 -15.75
N ASP A 121 -4.10 17.72 -15.62
CA ASP A 121 -4.89 16.65 -14.99
C ASP A 121 -4.69 16.62 -13.47
N CYS A 122 -5.67 16.01 -12.79
CA CYS A 122 -5.57 15.61 -11.38
C CYS A 122 -6.30 14.28 -11.20
N ILE A 123 -5.74 13.36 -10.42
CA ILE A 123 -6.47 12.16 -9.99
C ILE A 123 -7.25 12.52 -8.73
N ILE A 124 -8.58 12.36 -8.76
CA ILE A 124 -9.49 12.59 -7.63
C ILE A 124 -10.39 11.37 -7.46
N GLY A 125 -10.46 10.81 -6.25
CA GLY A 125 -11.41 9.73 -5.94
C GLY A 125 -11.04 8.89 -4.73
N GLY A 126 -11.73 7.78 -4.52
CA GLY A 126 -11.42 6.82 -3.44
C GLY A 126 -10.49 5.68 -3.86
N LEU A 127 -10.07 4.87 -2.89
CA LEU A 127 -9.24 3.67 -3.14
C LEU A 127 -10.09 2.41 -3.36
N ILE A 128 -11.12 2.21 -2.54
CA ILE A 128 -12.09 1.11 -2.68
C ILE A 128 -13.47 1.73 -2.78
N ASP A 129 -14.28 1.31 -3.75
CA ASP A 129 -15.66 1.78 -3.88
C ASP A 129 -16.61 0.90 -3.04
N HIS A 130 -16.54 -0.41 -3.24
CA HIS A 130 -17.31 -1.35 -2.42
C HIS A 130 -16.70 -2.76 -2.40
N VAL A 131 -17.05 -3.51 -1.36
CA VAL A 131 -16.77 -4.93 -1.22
C VAL A 131 -18.07 -5.65 -0.92
N VAL A 132 -18.50 -6.53 -1.82
CA VAL A 132 -19.77 -7.27 -1.68
C VAL A 132 -19.56 -8.76 -1.91
N PRO A 133 -20.42 -9.64 -1.35
CA PRO A 133 -20.38 -11.05 -1.64
C PRO A 133 -20.59 -11.33 -3.13
N SER A 134 -19.73 -12.16 -3.71
CA SER A 134 -19.88 -12.72 -5.04
C SER A 134 -20.77 -13.98 -5.00
N PRO A 135 -21.48 -14.32 -6.09
CA PRO A 135 -22.12 -15.64 -6.22
C PRO A 135 -21.10 -16.79 -6.24
N MET A 136 -19.83 -16.51 -6.55
CA MET A 136 -18.78 -17.53 -6.58
C MET A 136 -18.37 -17.94 -5.17
N THR A 137 -18.13 -19.24 -4.97
CA THR A 137 -17.82 -19.83 -3.66
C THR A 137 -16.55 -20.69 -3.67
N ARG A 138 -16.01 -20.92 -2.48
CA ARG A 138 -14.91 -21.86 -2.19
C ARG A 138 -15.21 -22.68 -0.93
N PRO A 139 -14.64 -23.89 -0.78
CA PRO A 139 -14.75 -24.68 0.45
C PRO A 139 -14.11 -23.94 1.63
N ASP A 140 -14.87 -23.65 2.66
CA ASP A 140 -14.42 -23.03 3.90
C ASP A 140 -13.41 -23.95 4.61
N PRO A 141 -12.15 -23.51 4.81
CA PRO A 141 -11.13 -24.35 5.44
C PRO A 141 -11.40 -24.62 6.92
N LEU A 142 -12.29 -23.86 7.58
CA LEU A 142 -12.59 -24.02 9.00
C LEU A 142 -13.81 -24.92 9.24
N THR A 143 -14.82 -24.82 8.38
CA THR A 143 -16.12 -25.49 8.59
C THR A 143 -16.41 -26.57 7.56
N GLY A 144 -15.65 -26.67 6.47
CA GLY A 144 -15.95 -27.52 5.33
C GLY A 144 -17.15 -27.06 4.47
N GLY A 145 -17.87 -26.01 4.89
CA GLY A 145 -19.00 -25.42 4.18
C GLY A 145 -18.56 -24.61 2.94
N LYS A 146 -19.47 -23.81 2.38
CA LYS A 146 -19.15 -22.89 1.28
C LYS A 146 -19.01 -21.47 1.81
N ARG A 147 -17.88 -20.82 1.54
CA ARG A 147 -17.73 -19.36 1.71
C ARG A 147 -17.91 -18.65 0.39
N ARG A 148 -18.51 -17.46 0.41
CA ARG A 148 -18.56 -16.57 -0.75
C ARG A 148 -17.24 -15.83 -0.93
N LEU A 149 -16.82 -15.70 -2.18
CA LEU A 149 -15.75 -14.77 -2.55
C LEU A 149 -16.26 -13.33 -2.47
N TRP A 150 -15.35 -12.37 -2.51
CA TRP A 150 -15.66 -10.96 -2.63
C TRP A 150 -15.60 -10.52 -4.07
N ARG A 151 -16.56 -9.68 -4.47
CA ARG A 151 -16.41 -8.75 -5.58
C ARG A 151 -15.98 -7.42 -4.98
N VAL A 152 -14.73 -7.03 -5.27
CA VAL A 152 -14.14 -5.77 -4.83
C VAL A 152 -14.13 -4.82 -6.01
N ARG A 153 -14.84 -3.70 -5.92
CA ARG A 153 -14.75 -2.62 -6.90
C ARG A 153 -13.74 -1.58 -6.43
N LEU A 154 -12.75 -1.29 -7.27
CA LEU A 154 -11.73 -0.29 -6.96
C LEU A 154 -12.34 1.11 -7.10
N GLY A 155 -11.95 2.00 -6.20
CA GLY A 155 -12.30 3.42 -6.31
C GLY A 155 -11.54 4.08 -7.47
N GLY A 156 -12.07 5.21 -7.94
CA GLY A 156 -11.55 5.91 -9.12
C GLY A 156 -10.05 6.23 -9.03
N ALA A 157 -9.56 6.66 -7.87
CA ALA A 157 -8.15 6.99 -7.72
C ALA A 157 -7.26 5.74 -7.85
N LEU A 158 -7.57 4.64 -7.16
CA LEU A 158 -6.78 3.42 -7.28
C LEU A 158 -6.85 2.84 -8.69
N ALA A 159 -8.02 2.87 -9.35
CA ALA A 159 -8.16 2.43 -10.73
C ALA A 159 -7.27 3.26 -11.67
N MET A 160 -7.17 4.58 -11.47
CA MET A 160 -6.32 5.46 -12.26
C MET A 160 -4.83 5.22 -12.00
N LEU A 161 -4.43 4.96 -10.74
CA LEU A 161 -3.06 4.54 -10.41
C LEU A 161 -2.69 3.26 -11.16
N LEU A 162 -3.57 2.26 -11.18
CA LEU A 162 -3.34 1.02 -11.93
C LEU A 162 -3.25 1.23 -13.45
N LYS A 163 -3.83 2.28 -14.01
CA LYS A 163 -3.80 2.56 -15.47
C LYS A 163 -2.61 3.42 -15.89
N ARG A 164 -2.19 4.37 -15.07
CA ARG A 164 -1.22 5.42 -15.46
C ARG A 164 0.16 5.28 -14.83
N ASP A 165 0.30 4.52 -13.75
CA ASP A 165 1.52 4.47 -12.96
C ASP A 165 2.35 3.19 -13.17
N LEU A 166 3.61 3.19 -12.74
CA LEU A 166 4.51 2.05 -12.81
C LEU A 166 4.07 0.95 -11.84
N HIS A 167 3.93 -0.27 -12.37
CA HIS A 167 3.46 -1.45 -11.65
C HIS A 167 4.56 -2.18 -10.91
N PHE A 168 4.24 -2.69 -9.72
CA PHE A 168 5.14 -3.54 -8.93
C PHE A 168 4.45 -4.84 -8.51
N TYR A 169 5.21 -5.93 -8.61
CA TYR A 169 4.73 -7.28 -8.38
C TYR A 169 5.56 -7.95 -7.29
N TYR A 170 5.04 -7.94 -6.06
CA TYR A 170 5.72 -8.56 -4.91
C TYR A 170 4.71 -9.16 -3.93
N PRO A 171 5.11 -10.17 -3.13
CA PRO A 171 4.28 -10.62 -2.02
C PRO A 171 4.20 -9.53 -0.94
N PRO A 172 3.00 -9.07 -0.52
CA PRO A 172 2.87 -7.97 0.44
C PRO A 172 3.08 -8.40 1.90
N GLY A 173 2.93 -9.69 2.19
CA GLY A 173 3.03 -10.25 3.55
C GLY A 173 4.29 -9.87 4.33
N PRO A 174 5.50 -9.96 3.74
CA PRO A 174 6.73 -9.53 4.42
C PRO A 174 6.69 -8.08 4.90
N ILE A 175 6.20 -7.13 4.09
CA ILE A 175 6.07 -5.71 4.50
C ILE A 175 4.97 -5.57 5.57
N ALA A 176 3.83 -6.24 5.39
CA ALA A 176 2.71 -6.19 6.33
C ALA A 176 3.08 -6.69 7.75
N ARG A 177 4.12 -7.53 7.88
CA ARG A 177 4.62 -8.08 9.15
C ARG A 177 5.59 -7.19 9.90
N LEU A 178 6.08 -6.11 9.29
CA LEU A 178 6.96 -5.14 9.99
C LEU A 178 6.25 -4.54 11.20
N GLN A 179 6.97 -4.37 12.30
CA GLN A 179 6.39 -3.92 13.57
C GLN A 179 5.91 -2.48 13.50
N HIS A 180 6.58 -1.65 12.69
CA HIS A 180 6.34 -0.21 12.66
C HIS A 180 5.88 0.30 11.29
N GLY A 181 4.89 1.20 11.32
CA GLY A 181 4.39 1.84 10.09
C GLY A 181 5.47 2.64 9.35
N ILE A 182 6.42 3.24 10.06
CA ILE A 182 7.53 3.91 9.36
C ILE A 182 8.39 2.92 8.58
N SER A 183 8.65 1.73 9.12
CA SER A 183 9.40 0.68 8.43
C SER A 183 8.65 0.19 7.20
N GLN A 184 7.33 0.04 7.29
CA GLN A 184 6.47 -0.32 6.16
C GLN A 184 6.52 0.73 5.04
N ALA A 185 6.40 2.02 5.39
CA ALA A 185 6.46 3.12 4.43
C ALA A 185 7.83 3.19 3.74
N VAL A 186 8.91 3.08 4.53
CA VAL A 186 10.29 3.04 4.03
C VAL A 186 10.51 1.84 3.11
N ALA A 187 10.02 0.65 3.48
CA ALA A 187 10.17 -0.54 2.66
C ALA A 187 9.49 -0.38 1.30
N ARG A 188 8.25 0.12 1.26
CA ARG A 188 7.53 0.42 0.01
C ARG A 188 8.27 1.45 -0.84
N HIS A 189 8.79 2.51 -0.23
CA HIS A 189 9.57 3.51 -0.95
C HIS A 189 10.82 2.90 -1.59
N VAL A 190 11.63 2.16 -0.83
CA VAL A 190 12.88 1.56 -1.32
C VAL A 190 12.62 0.52 -2.40
N LEU A 191 11.65 -0.38 -2.20
CA LEU A 191 11.38 -1.48 -3.12
C LEU A 191 10.79 -1.02 -4.45
N THR A 192 10.12 0.13 -4.47
CA THR A 192 9.64 0.71 -5.73
C THR A 192 10.76 1.39 -6.53
N HIS A 193 11.95 1.62 -5.97
CA HIS A 193 13.07 2.18 -6.75
C HIS A 193 13.82 1.10 -7.53
N LYS A 194 14.12 1.40 -8.80
CA LYS A 194 14.90 0.53 -9.69
C LYS A 194 16.37 0.46 -9.28
N HIS A 195 16.94 1.59 -8.86
CA HIS A 195 18.35 1.71 -8.49
C HIS A 195 18.50 2.29 -7.08
N ASN A 196 19.51 1.81 -6.37
CA ASN A 196 19.99 2.48 -5.17
C ASN A 196 20.70 3.79 -5.57
N PRO A 197 20.56 4.87 -4.79
CA PRO A 197 21.48 5.99 -4.90
C PRO A 197 22.89 5.55 -4.50
N SER A 198 23.90 6.29 -4.95
CA SER A 198 25.31 6.00 -4.61
C SER A 198 25.49 5.87 -3.10
N GLY A 199 25.96 4.72 -2.64
CA GLY A 199 26.16 4.44 -1.21
C GLY A 199 24.87 4.31 -0.38
N GLY A 200 23.68 4.28 -0.98
CA GLY A 200 22.39 4.12 -0.31
C GLY A 200 21.75 5.42 0.19
N TRP A 201 20.47 5.34 0.52
CA TRP A 201 19.71 6.47 1.06
C TRP A 201 20.22 6.82 2.46
N TYR A 202 20.34 8.10 2.76
CA TYR A 202 20.48 8.53 4.15
C TYR A 202 19.16 8.28 4.88
N MET A 203 19.23 7.66 6.06
CA MET A 203 18.06 7.30 6.85
C MET A 203 17.11 8.49 7.06
N ASP A 204 17.64 9.64 7.46
CA ASP A 204 16.82 10.83 7.71
C ASP A 204 16.15 11.35 6.44
N LYS A 205 16.88 11.38 5.31
CA LYS A 205 16.28 11.78 4.02
C LYS A 205 15.16 10.83 3.58
N LEU A 206 15.32 9.53 3.85
CA LEU A 206 14.31 8.53 3.52
C LEU A 206 13.08 8.64 4.43
N ILE A 207 13.29 8.91 5.73
CA ILE A 207 12.19 9.21 6.66
C ILE A 207 11.42 10.44 6.15
N MET A 208 12.10 11.53 5.81
CA MET A 208 11.46 12.74 5.29
C MET A 208 10.66 12.46 4.00
N ALA A 209 11.21 11.65 3.09
CA ALA A 209 10.55 11.30 1.84
C ALA A 209 9.22 10.54 2.02
N VAL A 210 9.04 9.84 3.14
CA VAL A 210 7.80 9.08 3.43
C VAL A 210 6.92 9.74 4.49
N CYS A 211 7.39 10.81 5.12
CA CYS A 211 6.62 11.58 6.11
C CYS A 211 6.14 12.93 5.58
N GLY A 212 6.71 13.44 4.49
CA GLY A 212 6.56 14.83 4.08
C GLY A 212 7.49 15.78 4.85
N GLU A 213 7.56 17.02 4.39
CA GLU A 213 8.32 18.08 5.05
C GLU A 213 7.75 18.42 6.43
N GLY A 214 8.59 18.98 7.33
CA GLY A 214 8.14 19.41 8.67
C GLY A 214 8.15 18.34 9.78
N THR A 215 8.76 17.18 9.56
CA THR A 215 8.91 16.16 10.62
C THR A 215 9.81 16.68 11.76
N SER A 216 9.29 16.68 12.99
CA SER A 216 10.04 17.17 14.16
C SER A 216 11.27 16.29 14.49
N ASN A 217 12.28 16.88 15.14
CA ASN A 217 13.48 16.15 15.58
C ASN A 217 13.17 14.97 16.50
N MET A 218 12.16 15.12 17.37
CA MET A 218 11.71 14.03 18.25
C MET A 218 11.10 12.88 17.44
N THR A 219 10.26 13.20 16.45
CA THR A 219 9.67 12.22 15.54
C THR A 219 10.74 11.51 14.72
N LEU A 220 11.72 12.24 14.17
CA LEU A 220 12.88 11.67 13.47
C LEU A 220 13.63 10.67 14.35
N ARG A 221 13.98 11.05 15.60
CA ARG A 221 14.66 10.17 16.54
C ARG A 221 13.88 8.88 16.81
N ASN A 222 12.57 9.00 17.00
CA ASN A 222 11.68 7.85 17.21
C ASN A 222 11.61 6.94 15.97
N TYR A 223 11.56 7.53 14.78
CA TYR A 223 11.54 6.78 13.52
C TYR A 223 12.86 6.05 13.24
N ARG A 224 14.01 6.68 13.51
CA ARG A 224 15.30 5.97 13.45
C ARG A 224 15.34 4.76 14.38
N ARG A 225 14.84 4.92 15.61
CA ARG A 225 14.79 3.82 16.59
C ARG A 225 13.93 2.66 16.07
N ARG A 226 12.73 2.95 15.58
CA ARG A 226 11.79 1.96 15.02
C ARG A 226 12.34 1.23 13.79
N LEU A 227 13.04 1.94 12.90
CA LEU A 227 13.71 1.31 11.75
C LEU A 227 14.80 0.34 12.19
N LYS A 228 15.54 0.66 13.26
CA LYS A 228 16.54 -0.24 13.83
C LYS A 228 15.91 -1.45 14.53
N GLU A 229 14.78 -1.26 15.21
CA GLU A 229 14.00 -2.35 15.82
C GLU A 229 13.53 -3.36 14.74
N ASP A 230 13.16 -2.90 13.54
CA ASP A 230 12.76 -3.73 12.40
C ASP A 230 13.93 -4.18 11.48
N ALA A 231 15.20 -3.91 11.82
CA ALA A 231 16.32 -4.10 10.91
C ALA A 231 16.47 -5.54 10.38
N GLY A 232 16.24 -6.54 11.23
CA GLY A 232 16.28 -7.95 10.82
C GLY A 232 15.21 -8.31 9.80
N GLN A 233 13.96 -7.90 10.04
CA GLN A 233 12.83 -8.12 9.12
C GLN A 233 13.01 -7.33 7.81
N LEU A 234 13.57 -6.13 7.87
CA LEU A 234 13.91 -5.36 6.67
C LEU A 234 14.98 -6.09 5.83
N LEU A 235 15.97 -6.72 6.47
CA LEU A 235 16.99 -7.49 5.77
C LEU A 235 16.38 -8.71 5.05
N GLU A 236 15.44 -9.41 5.67
CA GLU A 236 14.68 -10.51 5.04
C GLU A 236 13.88 -10.05 3.81
N ILE A 237 13.43 -8.80 3.81
CA ILE A 237 12.73 -8.14 2.68
C ILE A 237 13.72 -7.67 1.60
N GLY A 238 15.03 -7.76 1.85
CA GLY A 238 16.08 -7.32 0.93
C GLY A 238 16.50 -5.87 1.13
N ILE A 239 16.31 -5.31 2.32
CA ILE A 239 16.68 -3.95 2.69
C ILE A 239 17.67 -3.98 3.86
N GLU A 240 18.91 -3.58 3.61
CA GLU A 240 19.94 -3.50 4.63
C GLU A 240 19.99 -2.09 5.24
N ILE A 241 20.06 -2.04 6.57
CA ILE A 241 20.42 -0.82 7.31
C ILE A 241 21.86 -0.96 7.79
N LYS A 242 22.76 -0.13 7.27
CA LYS A 242 24.16 -0.07 7.70
C LYS A 242 24.52 1.35 8.13
N SER A 243 24.90 1.51 9.39
CA SER A 243 25.17 2.80 10.01
C SER A 243 23.96 3.76 9.87
N ALA A 244 24.10 4.86 9.12
CA ALA A 244 23.03 5.82 8.82
C ALA A 244 22.48 5.68 7.40
N LYS A 245 22.78 4.56 6.72
CA LYS A 245 22.43 4.29 5.33
C LYS A 245 21.46 3.12 5.23
N ILE A 246 20.53 3.24 4.28
CA ILE A 246 19.57 2.20 3.92
C ILE A 246 19.80 1.85 2.45
N LYS A 247 19.86 0.55 2.12
CA LYS A 247 20.12 0.04 0.77
C LYS A 247 19.20 -1.12 0.46
N ARG A 248 18.76 -1.21 -0.80
CA ARG A 248 18.20 -2.45 -1.34
C ARG A 248 19.37 -3.38 -1.69
N VAL A 249 19.42 -4.56 -1.10
CA VAL A 249 20.48 -5.56 -1.36
C VAL A 249 20.05 -6.66 -2.34
N THR A 250 18.76 -6.74 -2.65
CA THR A 250 18.23 -7.58 -3.73
C THR A 250 18.13 -6.82 -5.06
N THR A 251 18.29 -7.51 -6.18
CA THR A 251 18.00 -6.96 -7.51
C THR A 251 16.54 -6.46 -7.62
N ALA A 252 16.30 -5.49 -8.51
CA ALA A 252 14.95 -5.02 -8.83
C ALA A 252 14.08 -6.22 -9.24
N ARG A 253 12.88 -6.34 -8.66
CA ARG A 253 11.84 -7.33 -9.02
C ARG A 253 10.77 -6.60 -9.80
#